data_AF-X1LDK6-F1
#
_entry.id   AF-X1LDK6-F1
#
_cell.length_a   1.000
_cell.length_b   1.000
_cell.length_c   1.000
_cell.angle_alpha   90.00
_cell.angle_beta   90.00
_cell.angle_gamma   90.00
#
_symmetry.space_group_name_H-M   'P 1'
#
loop_
_entity.id
_entity.type
_entity.pdbx_description
1 polymer ?
#
loop_
_entity_poly.entity_id
_entity_poly.type
_entity_poly.pdbx_seq_one_letter_code
_entity_poly.pdbx_strand_id
1 'polypeptide(L)' 'MWELKVARILREILVAGSKRDWDRIIELAQELEALARECRDGKFNEDEG' A
#
# COMPACT_ATOMS: atom_id res chain seq x y z
N MET A 1 -5.86 -6.18 -8.83
CA MET A 1 -6.90 -5.28 -8.30
C MET A 1 -6.24 -4.37 -7.27
N TRP A 2 -6.02 -3.09 -7.59
CA TRP A 2 -5.25 -2.15 -6.76
C TRP A 2 -5.94 -1.88 -5.41
N GLU A 3 -7.27 -1.98 -5.37
CA GLU A 3 -8.11 -1.85 -4.19
C GLU A 3 -7.75 -2.89 -3.12
N LEU A 4 -7.45 -4.13 -3.53
CA LEU A 4 -7.03 -5.18 -2.60
C LEU A 4 -5.65 -4.87 -2.00
N LYS A 5 -4.73 -4.33 -2.80
CA LYS A 5 -3.39 -3.89 -2.32
C LYS A 5 -3.52 -2.71 -1.35
N VAL A 6 -4.32 -1.70 -1.67
CA VAL A 6 -4.61 -0.57 -0.76
C VAL A 6 -5.21 -1.08 0.54
N ALA A 7 -6.23 -1.94 0.47
CA ALA A 7 -6.87 -2.48 1.66
C ALA A 7 -5.90 -3.30 2.53
N ARG A 8 -4.94 -4.02 1.91
CA ARG A 8 -3.86 -4.72 2.62
C ARG A 8 -2.98 -3.74 3.38
N ILE A 9 -2.45 -2.72 2.70
CA ILE A 9 -1.55 -1.71 3.27
C ILE A 9 -2.22 -0.98 4.45
N LEU A 10 -3.47 -0.56 4.29
CA LEU A 10 -4.20 0.15 5.36
C LEU A 10 -4.39 -0.74 6.61
N ARG A 11 -4.70 -2.03 6.44
CA ARG A 11 -4.79 -2.96 7.57
C ARG A 11 -3.45 -3.13 8.28
N GLU A 12 -2.36 -3.24 7.53
CA GLU A 12 -1.02 -3.37 8.11
C GLU A 12 -0.57 -2.11 8.86
N ILE A 13 -0.95 -0.91 8.39
CA ILE A 13 -0.68 0.35 9.10
C ILE A 13 -1.39 0.35 10.45
N LEU A 14 -2.64 -0.12 10.54
CA LEU A 14 -3.36 -0.22 11.81
C LEU A 14 -2.66 -1.18 12.78
N VAL A 15 -2.19 -2.32 12.29
CA VAL A 15 -1.45 -3.31 13.10
C VAL A 15 -0.12 -2.73 13.59
N ALA A 16 0.67 -2.12 12.71
CA ALA A 16 1.94 -1.48 13.08
C ALA A 16 1.73 -0.31 14.06
N GLY A 17 0.70 0.50 13.83
CA GLY A 17 0.31 1.60 14.71
C GLY A 17 -0.07 1.14 16.11
N SER A 18 -0.77 0.02 16.25
CA SER A 18 -1.08 -0.57 17.57
C SER A 18 0.16 -0.95 18.37
N LYS A 19 1.28 -1.23 17.69
CA LYS A 19 2.58 -1.56 18.29
C LYS A 19 3.53 -0.37 18.38
N ARG A 20 3.12 0.80 17.86
CA ARG A 20 3.96 2.00 17.69
C ARG A 20 5.23 1.68 16.88
N ASP A 21 5.11 0.76 15.93
CA ASP A 21 6.19 0.37 15.03
C ASP A 21 6.32 1.40 13.91
N TRP A 22 7.07 2.47 14.21
CA TRP A 22 7.20 3.63 13.32
C TRP A 22 7.94 3.29 12.03
N ASP A 23 8.95 2.42 12.10
CA ASP A 23 9.70 1.98 10.93
C ASP A 23 8.77 1.26 9.95
N ARG A 24 7.95 0.32 10.45
CA ARG A 24 6.99 -0.38 9.62
C ARG A 24 5.90 0.54 9.05
N ILE A 25 5.46 1.55 9.80
CA ILE A 25 4.50 2.54 9.30
C ILE A 25 5.10 3.35 8.15
N ILE A 26 6.38 3.75 8.24
CA ILE A 26 7.07 4.50 7.19
C ILE A 26 7.22 3.64 5.92
N GLU A 27 7.61 2.37 6.05
CA GLU A 27 7.69 1.44 4.92
C GLU A 27 6.34 1.31 4.19
N LEU A 28 5.26 1.11 4.95
CA LEU A 28 3.91 0.95 4.40
C LEU A 28 3.41 2.24 3.74
N ALA A 29 3.78 3.40 4.26
CA ALA A 29 3.45 4.69 3.65
C ALA A 29 4.17 4.87 2.30
N GLN A 30 5.43 4.44 2.18
CA GLN A 30 6.16 4.45 0.91
C GLN A 30 5.56 3.47 -0.11
N GLU A 31 5.14 2.28 0.34
CA GLU A 31 4.44 1.31 -0.51
C GLU A 31 3.11 1.89 -1.03
N LEU A 32 2.37 2.60 -0.18
CA LEU A 32 1.14 3.28 -0.57
C LEU A 32 1.39 4.39 -1.61
N GLU A 33 2.47 5.17 -1.44
CA GLU A 33 2.86 6.20 -2.39
C GLU A 33 3.23 5.60 -3.76
N ALA A 34 3.99 4.50 -3.77
CA ALA A 34 4.35 3.79 -4.99
C ALA A 34 3.09 3.29 -5.72
N LEU A 35 2.16 2.67 -5.01
CA LEU A 35 0.90 2.19 -5.57
C LEU A 35 0.05 3.34 -6.16
N ALA A 36 0.01 4.49 -5.47
CA ALA A 36 -0.67 5.68 -5.97
C ALA A 36 -0.02 6.25 -7.25
N ARG A 37 1.31 6.20 -7.35
CA ARG A 37 2.05 6.59 -8.56
C ARG A 37 1.75 5.63 -9.72
N GLU A 38 1.75 4.32 -9.47
CA GLU A 38 1.41 3.31 -10.49
C GLU A 38 -0.01 3.50 -11.05
N CYS A 39 -0.98 3.81 -10.18
CA CYS A 39 -2.35 4.10 -10.58
C CYS A 39 -2.44 5.41 -11.39
N ARG A 40 -1.69 6.45 -10.99
CA ARG A 40 -1.67 7.75 -11.68
C ARG A 40 -1.06 7.66 -13.07
N ASP A 41 0.04 6.93 -13.21
CA ASP A 41 0.78 6.83 -14.47
C ASP A 41 0.11 5.87 -15.48
N GLY A 42 -1.07 5.32 -15.15
CA GLY A 42 -1.82 4.40 -16.01
C GLY A 42 -1.08 3.08 -16.25
N LYS A 43 -0.06 2.77 -15.45
CA LYS A 43 0.81 1.60 -15.60
C LYS A 43 0.28 0.33 -14.91
N PHE A 44 -0.89 0.41 -14.30
CA PHE A 44 -1.51 -0.75 -13.68
C PHE A 44 -2.12 -1.65 -14.77
N ASN A 45 -1.26 -2.39 -15.49
CA ASN A 45 -1.67 -3.48 -16.36
C ASN A 45 -2.02 -4.69 -15.49
N GLU A 46 -3.31 -4.92 -15.27
CA GLU A 46 -3.82 -6.22 -14.81
C GLU A 46 -3.84 -7.20 -15.98
N ASP A 47 -2.67 -7.69 -16.40
CA ASP A 47 -2.60 -8.98 -17.07
C ASP A 47 -2.19 -10.01 -16.03
N GLU A 48 -3.18 -10.49 -15.27
CA GLU A 48 -3.23 -11.82 -14.64
C GLU A 48 -4.57 -11.93 -13.91
N GLY A 49 -5.61 -12.15 -14.72
CA GLY A 49 -6.88 -12.76 -14.28
C GLY A 49 -6.78 -14.27 -14.31
#